data_AF-C3YNZ1-F1
#
_entry.id   AF-C3YNZ1-F1
#
_cell.length_a   1.000
_cell.length_b   1.000
_cell.length_c   1.000
_cell.angle_alpha   90.00
_cell.angle_beta   90.00
_cell.angle_gamma   90.00
#
_symmetry.space_group_name_H-M   'P 1'
#
loop_
_entity.id
_entity.type
_entity.pdbx_description
1 polymer ?
#
loop_
_entity_poly.entity_id
_entity_poly.type
_entity_poly.pdbx_seq_one_letter_code
_entity_poly.pdbx_strand_id
1 'polypeptide(L)'
;MEQASFSGLQPGTLYRVEITAATIDSESEPTVLNVTTDTDPPTALTVGETATSSVEISWTPPVATLQSYRLERTNALGQTLPNVIIPSGSTQFSVTGLTPAMSYNISLIAV
;
A
#
# COMPACT_ATOMS: atom_id res chain seq x y z
N MET A 1 -6.36 -2.64 31.48
CA MET A 1 -6.12 -3.68 30.46
C MET A 1 -4.65 -3.63 30.12
N GLU A 2 -3.95 -4.77 30.18
CA GLU A 2 -2.58 -4.85 29.68
C GLU A 2 -2.61 -5.09 28.17
N GLN A 3 -1.68 -4.46 27.45
CA GLN A 3 -1.50 -4.62 26.02
C GLN A 3 -0.03 -4.93 25.75
N ALA A 4 0.21 -5.93 24.90
CA ALA A 4 1.52 -6.19 24.32
C ALA A 4 1.55 -5.63 22.88
N SER A 5 2.71 -5.13 22.45
CA SER A 5 2.94 -4.66 21.09
C SER A 5 4.09 -5.45 20.46
N PHE A 6 3.88 -5.90 19.23
CA PHE A 6 4.90 -6.59 18.43
C PHE A 6 5.48 -5.62 17.41
N SER A 7 6.80 -5.64 17.22
CA SER A 7 7.52 -4.79 16.28
C SER A 7 8.41 -5.63 15.35
N GLY A 8 8.83 -5.06 14.22
CA GLY A 8 9.64 -5.77 13.23
C GLY A 8 8.89 -6.83 12.42
N LEU A 9 7.56 -6.76 12.39
CA LEU A 9 6.73 -7.62 11.53
C LEU A 9 6.86 -7.20 10.06
N GLN A 10 6.81 -8.17 9.15
CA GLN A 10 6.87 -7.91 7.72
C GLN A 10 5.51 -7.43 7.20
N PRO A 11 5.44 -6.29 6.49
CA PRO A 11 4.21 -5.78 5.90
C PRO A 11 3.48 -6.80 5.02
N GLY A 12 2.15 -6.71 4.94
CA GLY A 12 1.30 -7.61 4.16
C GLY A 12 1.37 -9.09 4.55
N THR A 13 1.92 -9.44 5.72
CA THR A 13 2.15 -10.83 6.14
C THR A 13 1.13 -11.28 7.18
N LEU A 14 0.62 -12.50 7.03
CA LEU A 14 -0.28 -13.14 7.99
C LEU A 14 0.52 -13.70 9.16
N TYR A 15 0.20 -13.25 10.37
CA TYR A 15 0.74 -13.74 11.63
C TYR A 15 -0.34 -14.44 12.45
N ARG A 16 0.04 -15.54 13.10
CA ARG A 16 -0.77 -16.23 14.12
C ARG A 16 -0.23 -15.85 15.49
N VAL A 17 -1.03 -15.13 16.26
CA VAL A 17 -0.73 -14.74 17.64
C VAL A 17 -1.45 -15.69 18.59
N GLU A 18 -0.72 -16.23 19.56
CA GLU A 18 -1.25 -17.14 20.56
C GLU A 18 -1.04 -16.55 21.95
N ILE A 19 -2.09 -16.58 22.77
CA ILE A 19 -2.08 -16.05 24.13
C ILE A 19 -2.54 -17.15 25.07
N THR A 20 -1.67 -17.55 25.99
CA THR A 20 -1.96 -18.51 27.06
C THR A 20 -1.89 -17.81 28.41
N ALA A 21 -2.75 -18.20 29.35
CA ALA A 21 -2.60 -17.83 30.74
C ALA A 21 -1.73 -18.89 31.44
N ALA A 22 -0.61 -18.49 32.03
CA ALA A 22 0.28 -19.37 32.76
C ALA A 22 0.25 -19.06 34.26
N THR A 23 0.16 -20.10 35.08
CA THR A 23 0.46 -20.07 36.52
C THR A 23 1.76 -20.83 36.78
N ILE A 24 2.21 -20.93 38.03
CA ILE A 24 3.46 -21.63 38.39
C ILE A 24 3.41 -23.12 37.99
N ASP A 25 2.22 -23.74 38.03
CA ASP A 25 2.06 -25.19 37.89
C ASP A 25 1.18 -25.61 36.69
N SER A 26 0.58 -24.66 35.96
CA SER A 26 -0.34 -24.97 34.86
C SER A 26 -0.47 -23.86 33.82
N GLU A 27 -0.77 -24.22 32.57
CA GLU A 27 -1.14 -23.29 31.51
C GLU A 27 -2.59 -23.53 31.05
N SER A 28 -3.27 -22.48 30.60
CA SER A 28 -4.60 -22.56 29.98
C SER A 28 -4.50 -23.03 28.52
N GLU A 29 -5.65 -23.36 27.92
CA GLU A 29 -5.72 -23.43 26.46
C GLU A 29 -5.39 -22.07 25.82
N PRO A 30 -4.71 -22.06 24.66
CA PRO A 30 -4.35 -20.83 23.97
C PRO A 30 -5.58 -20.20 23.30
N THR A 31 -5.69 -18.88 23.44
CA THR A 31 -6.50 -18.07 22.54
C THR A 31 -5.66 -17.71 21.32
N VAL A 32 -6.20 -17.98 20.12
CA VAL A 32 -5.51 -17.78 18.85
C VAL A 32 -6.14 -16.64 18.08
N LEU A 33 -5.33 -15.71 17.58
CA LEU A 33 -5.74 -14.63 16.69
C LEU A 33 -4.87 -14.63 15.43
N ASN A 34 -5.53 -14.63 14.27
CA ASN A 34 -4.85 -14.42 12.99
C ASN A 34 -4.95 -12.93 12.62
N VAL A 35 -3.82 -12.29 12.39
CA VAL A 35 -3.72 -10.88 12.03
C VAL A 35 -2.81 -10.71 10.82
N THR A 36 -3.27 -9.96 9.82
CA THR A 36 -2.43 -9.56 8.69
C THR A 36 -1.95 -8.15 8.94
N THR A 37 -0.64 -7.91 8.87
CA THR A 37 -0.09 -6.55 8.91
C THR A 37 -0.46 -5.79 7.64
N ASP A 38 -0.61 -4.48 7.73
CA ASP A 38 -0.82 -3.63 6.56
C ASP A 38 0.33 -3.72 5.56
N THR A 39 0.02 -3.52 4.28
CA THR A 39 0.99 -3.42 3.19
C THR A 39 1.74 -2.10 3.29
N ASP A 40 3.05 -2.10 3.08
CA ASP A 40 3.81 -0.86 2.99
C ASP A 40 3.46 -0.09 1.70
N PRO A 41 3.43 1.24 1.73
CA PRO A 41 3.12 2.02 0.54
C PRO A 41 4.28 1.93 -0.47
N PRO A 42 4.00 2.10 -1.76
CA PRO A 42 5.05 2.37 -2.73
C PRO A 42 5.83 3.62 -2.32
N THR A 43 7.15 3.61 -2.49
CA THR A 43 8.02 4.73 -2.10
C THR A 43 8.74 5.33 -3.31
N ALA A 44 9.44 6.45 -3.11
CA ALA A 44 10.23 7.11 -4.15
C ALA A 44 9.45 7.38 -5.46
N LEU A 45 8.17 7.78 -5.34
CA LEU A 45 7.37 8.16 -6.50
C LEU A 45 8.01 9.39 -7.17
N THR A 46 8.46 9.23 -8.40
CA THR A 46 9.10 10.26 -9.20
C THR A 46 8.40 10.45 -10.53
N VAL A 47 8.51 11.66 -11.06
CA VAL A 47 7.99 12.05 -12.37
C VAL A 47 9.15 12.06 -13.37
N GLY A 48 8.98 11.33 -14.47
CA GLY A 48 9.91 11.26 -15.60
C GLY A 48 9.50 12.20 -16.73
N GLU A 49 9.47 11.67 -17.95
CA GLU A 49 9.10 12.45 -19.13
C GLU A 49 7.67 13.00 -19.03
N THR A 50 7.51 14.28 -19.37
CA THR A 50 6.22 14.96 -19.41
C THR A 50 5.90 15.34 -20.85
N ALA A 51 4.66 15.06 -21.26
CA ALA A 51 4.11 15.48 -22.54
C ALA A 51 2.84 16.30 -22.32
N THR A 52 2.25 16.80 -23.40
CA THR A 52 1.09 17.70 -23.35
C THR A 52 -0.11 17.12 -22.60
N SER A 53 -0.32 15.80 -22.66
CA SER A 53 -1.45 15.10 -22.04
C SER A 53 -1.07 13.80 -21.32
N SER A 54 0.22 13.61 -21.03
CA SER A 54 0.72 12.45 -20.30
C SER A 54 1.96 12.74 -19.48
N VAL A 55 2.19 11.92 -18.47
CA VAL A 55 3.39 11.96 -17.64
C VAL A 55 3.83 10.55 -17.30
N GLU A 56 5.12 10.28 -17.37
CA GLU A 56 5.67 9.04 -16.86
C GLU A 56 5.92 9.14 -15.35
N ILE A 57 5.50 8.13 -14.61
CA ILE A 57 5.80 7.99 -13.18
C ILE A 57 6.58 6.71 -12.95
N SER A 58 7.48 6.73 -11.96
CA SER A 58 8.20 5.55 -11.49
C SER A 58 8.26 5.52 -9.97
N TRP A 59 8.33 4.33 -9.39
CA TRP A 59 8.30 4.12 -7.94
C TRP A 59 9.09 2.88 -7.52
N THR A 60 9.43 2.81 -6.24
CA THR A 60 9.99 1.62 -5.60
C THR A 60 8.84 0.75 -5.06
N PRO A 61 8.78 -0.54 -5.42
CA PRO A 61 7.77 -1.47 -4.92
C PRO A 61 7.79 -1.63 -3.40
N PRO A 62 6.64 -1.97 -2.79
CA PRO A 62 6.57 -2.45 -1.42
C PRO A 62 7.39 -3.74 -1.21
N VAL A 63 7.76 -4.01 0.04
CA VAL A 63 8.34 -5.29 0.47
C VAL A 63 7.25 -6.37 0.57
N ALA A 64 6.04 -5.97 0.94
CA ALA A 64 4.88 -6.86 0.97
C ALA A 64 4.54 -7.44 -0.42
N THR A 65 3.96 -8.64 -0.44
CA THR A 65 3.36 -9.17 -1.67
C THR A 65 2.04 -8.46 -1.93
N LEU A 66 1.95 -7.74 -3.05
CA LEU A 66 0.75 -7.02 -3.48
C LEU A 66 0.10 -7.68 -4.69
N GLN A 67 -1.21 -7.50 -4.83
CA GLN A 67 -2.00 -7.98 -5.96
C GLN A 67 -1.92 -7.01 -7.14
N SER A 68 -1.96 -5.71 -6.87
CA SER A 68 -1.90 -4.65 -7.89
C SER A 68 -1.56 -3.29 -7.28
N TYR A 69 -1.36 -2.28 -8.12
CA TYR A 69 -1.43 -0.89 -7.72
C TYR A 69 -2.71 -0.23 -8.22
N ARG A 70 -3.21 0.73 -7.47
CA ARG A 70 -4.30 1.61 -7.88
C ARG A 70 -3.78 3.04 -8.00
N LEU A 71 -3.96 3.61 -9.19
CA LEU A 71 -3.63 4.99 -9.48
C LEU A 71 -4.88 5.85 -9.38
N GLU A 72 -4.83 6.84 -8.50
CA GLU A 72 -5.88 7.84 -8.30
C GLU A 72 -5.37 9.21 -8.72
N ARG A 73 -6.20 9.98 -9.42
CA ARG A 73 -5.82 11.26 -10.01
C ARG A 73 -6.92 12.28 -9.77
N THR A 74 -6.57 13.40 -9.18
CA THR A 74 -7.50 14.49 -8.91
C THR A 74 -6.93 15.78 -9.47
N ASN A 75 -7.69 16.47 -10.32
CA ASN A 75 -7.22 17.75 -10.88
C ASN A 75 -7.32 18.90 -9.86
N ALA A 76 -6.75 20.05 -10.20
CA ALA A 76 -6.79 21.26 -9.37
C ALA A 76 -8.21 21.79 -9.06
N LEU A 77 -9.23 21.33 -9.80
CA LEU A 77 -10.64 21.66 -9.56
C LEU A 77 -11.32 20.67 -8.60
N GLY A 78 -10.59 19.68 -8.08
CA GLY A 78 -11.12 18.64 -7.19
C GLY A 78 -11.85 17.52 -7.93
N GLN A 79 -11.77 17.45 -9.26
CA GLN A 79 -12.40 16.39 -10.04
C GLN A 79 -11.50 15.16 -10.09
N THR A 80 -12.03 14.03 -9.63
CA THR A 80 -11.35 12.74 -9.63
C THR A 80 -11.57 12.02 -10.97
N LEU A 81 -10.49 11.56 -11.59
CA LEU A 81 -10.54 10.72 -12.79
C LEU A 81 -10.76 9.25 -12.38
N PRO A 82 -11.26 8.40 -13.29
CA PRO A 82 -11.39 6.97 -13.03
C PRO A 82 -10.08 6.35 -12.57
N ASN A 83 -10.18 5.45 -11.59
CA ASN A 83 -9.03 4.71 -11.07
C ASN A 83 -8.44 3.81 -12.16
N VAL A 84 -7.11 3.68 -12.15
CA VAL A 84 -6.40 2.76 -13.04
C VAL A 84 -5.76 1.67 -12.21
N ILE A 85 -5.96 0.41 -12.61
CA ILE A 85 -5.30 -0.74 -12.00
C ILE A 85 -4.04 -1.04 -12.79
N ILE A 86 -2.92 -1.10 -12.09
CA ILE A 86 -1.59 -1.37 -12.64
C ILE A 86 -1.13 -2.73 -12.09
N PRO A 87 -0.54 -3.62 -12.91
CA PRO A 87 0.00 -4.90 -12.44
C PRO A 87 1.01 -4.75 -11.31
N SER A 88 1.03 -5.68 -10.35
CA SER A 88 1.93 -5.66 -9.19
C SER A 88 3.42 -5.70 -9.53
N GLY A 89 3.79 -6.28 -10.69
CA GLY A 89 5.16 -6.33 -11.18
C GLY A 89 5.67 -5.04 -11.81
N SER A 90 4.84 -4.00 -11.94
CA SER A 90 5.25 -2.73 -12.53
C SER A 90 5.99 -1.84 -11.55
N THR A 91 7.00 -1.13 -12.05
CA THR A 91 7.76 -0.09 -11.33
C THR A 91 7.65 1.29 -12.00
N GLN A 92 7.00 1.35 -13.17
CA GLN A 92 6.75 2.57 -13.93
C GLN A 92 5.40 2.49 -14.64
N PHE A 93 4.82 3.64 -14.94
CA PHE A 93 3.57 3.74 -15.68
C PHE A 93 3.43 5.09 -16.39
N SER A 94 2.93 5.08 -17.61
CA SER A 94 2.59 6.31 -18.34
C SER A 94 1.15 6.72 -18.01
N VAL A 95 1.00 7.77 -17.22
CA VAL A 95 -0.29 8.38 -16.90
C VAL A 95 -0.77 9.19 -18.09
N THR A 96 -1.83 8.76 -18.74
CA THR A 96 -2.39 9.40 -19.94
C THR A 96 -3.77 10.01 -19.69
N GLY A 97 -4.24 10.81 -20.67
CA GLY A 97 -5.56 11.44 -20.61
C GLY A 97 -5.62 12.66 -19.69
N LEU A 98 -4.48 13.32 -19.49
CA LEU A 98 -4.40 14.55 -18.70
C LEU A 98 -4.77 15.76 -19.57
N THR A 99 -5.44 16.73 -18.96
CA THR A 99 -5.74 18.00 -19.60
C THR A 99 -4.48 18.89 -19.59
N PRO A 100 -4.07 19.45 -20.75
CA PRO A 100 -2.92 20.34 -20.81
C PRO A 100 -3.07 21.55 -19.88
N ALA A 101 -1.96 22.02 -19.33
CA ALA A 101 -1.90 23.17 -18.40
C ALA A 101 -2.80 23.04 -17.15
N MET A 102 -3.14 21.81 -16.75
CA MET A 102 -3.89 21.53 -15.53
C MET A 102 -3.04 20.75 -14.54
N SER A 103 -3.01 21.17 -13.28
CA SER A 103 -2.31 20.45 -12.21
C SER A 103 -3.13 19.27 -11.73
N TYR A 104 -2.44 18.17 -11.42
CA TYR A 104 -3.03 16.95 -10.87
C TYR A 104 -2.31 16.53 -9.61
N ASN A 105 -3.06 16.05 -8.62
CA ASN A 105 -2.55 15.23 -7.54
C ASN A 105 -2.65 13.77 -7.98
N ILE A 106 -1.52 13.05 -7.90
CA ILE A 106 -1.41 11.65 -8.28
C ILE A 106 -1.07 10.85 -7.04
N SER A 107 -1.93 9.90 -6.70
CA SER A 107 -1.73 8.97 -5.59
C SER A 107 -1.61 7.56 -6.13
N LEU A 108 -0.57 6.84 -5.70
CA LEU A 108 -0.34 5.44 -6.03
C LEU A 108 -0.48 4.60 -4.76
N ILE A 109 -1.38 3.63 -4.80
CA ILE A 109 -1.75 2.81 -3.64
C ILE A 109 -1.44 1.34 -3.97
N ALA A 110 -0.74 0.65 -3.08
CA ALA A 110 -0.58 -0.81 -3.17
C ALA A 110 -1.83 -1.52 -2.63
N VAL A 111 -2.30 -2.54 -3.35
CA VAL A 111 -3.53 -3.29 -3.08
C VAL A 111 -3.23 -4.79 -2.98
#